data_AF-A0A550C2N5-F1
#
_entry.id   AF-A0A550C2N5-F1
#
_cell.length_a   1.000
_cell.length_b   1.000
_cell.length_c   1.000
_cell.angle_alpha   90.00
_cell.angle_beta   90.00
_cell.angle_gamma   90.00
#
_symmetry.space_group_name_H-M   'P 1'
#
loop_
_entity.id
_entity.type
_entity.pdbx_description
1 polymer ?
#
loop_
_entity_poly.entity_id
_entity_poly.type
_entity_poly.pdbx_seq_one_letter_code
_entity_poly.pdbx_strand_id
1 'polypeptide(L)'
;MQRHDPFRALKISPLAIGPGFRLTLPLDTSSNRPPSACCDAYVALLLYTITRKFGADDCQLNPERRTHWETHLLPAWPAAWRWVAFFHPRSGNVAIVGEYNILGDFQTFYKATCDMEAGRRLVMDTDEALPLLLDLWLNYFEYIPNSSSLTCDWTMHLHNDYYFAKTIARLREHVPRPQSVHLAGKRIIDGLVAAAGSSLRKLYRKAISERLLRIVARQCVPAGKVVQDAIRTVFELVQLCNDLRFDDCPRDVVYAVVKAWQDTADLVDGESMALLCLQLLALFHVTCASDHRYLAWCVRAGSVTAVLRLVRGPSWRDGDGNEAVTIRLIRWMRAQMVHRDFLRVIRRHAGSAMVVQSDDPPYVQNFIVEYGECIQELDAVDAWMKTYPCLNRSMATWTEHKRKCVCGMAYYCSKECQIQHWPIHRHVCSRYRNLTRMSSRPFIVSRNE
;
A
#
# COMPACT_ATOMS: atom_id res chain seq x y z
N MET A 1 -32.61 2.02 -38.63
CA MET A 1 -31.81 0.80 -38.40
C MET A 1 -31.68 0.56 -36.90
N GLN A 2 -32.41 -0.41 -36.34
CA GLN A 2 -32.18 -0.87 -34.97
C GLN A 2 -30.82 -1.57 -34.94
N ARG A 3 -29.87 -1.08 -34.13
CA ARG A 3 -28.61 -1.79 -33.90
C ARG A 3 -28.93 -3.13 -33.27
N HIS A 4 -28.57 -4.21 -33.95
CA HIS A 4 -28.69 -5.57 -33.43
C HIS A 4 -27.91 -5.62 -32.12
N ASP A 5 -28.60 -5.90 -31.00
CA ASP A 5 -27.96 -6.14 -29.72
C ASP A 5 -27.62 -7.64 -29.66
N PRO A 6 -26.35 -8.04 -29.91
CA PRO A 6 -25.97 -9.45 -29.96
C PRO A 6 -26.13 -10.15 -28.61
N PHE A 7 -26.38 -9.41 -27.53
CA PHE A 7 -26.59 -9.94 -26.19
C PHE A 7 -28.06 -9.97 -25.78
N ARG A 8 -29.01 -9.65 -26.69
CA ARG A 8 -30.44 -9.71 -26.36
C ARG A 8 -30.88 -11.09 -25.84
N ALA A 9 -30.25 -12.16 -26.32
CA ALA A 9 -30.49 -13.53 -25.86
C ALA A 9 -29.81 -13.86 -24.52
N LEU A 10 -28.82 -13.05 -24.10
CA LEU A 10 -28.08 -13.19 -22.84
C LEU A 10 -28.55 -12.20 -21.77
N LYS A 11 -29.40 -11.23 -22.14
CA LYS A 11 -30.15 -10.39 -21.21
C LYS A 11 -31.14 -11.27 -20.47
N ILE A 12 -30.76 -11.63 -19.26
CA ILE A 12 -31.62 -12.33 -18.33
C ILE A 12 -32.84 -11.42 -18.07
N SER A 13 -34.04 -12.00 -18.16
CA SER A 13 -35.27 -11.29 -17.83
C SER A 13 -35.16 -10.67 -16.44
N PRO A 14 -35.52 -9.38 -16.25
CA PRO A 14 -35.53 -8.75 -14.91
C PRO A 14 -36.37 -9.54 -13.89
N LEU A 15 -37.31 -10.34 -14.36
CA LEU A 15 -38.16 -11.22 -13.55
C LEU A 15 -37.44 -12.49 -13.03
N ALA A 16 -36.28 -12.85 -13.58
CA ALA A 16 -35.46 -13.96 -13.10
C ALA A 16 -34.47 -13.55 -11.99
N ILE A 17 -34.45 -12.26 -11.62
CA ILE A 17 -33.68 -11.72 -10.51
C ILE A 17 -34.54 -11.82 -9.24
N GLY A 18 -34.26 -12.81 -8.40
CA GLY A 18 -34.94 -12.94 -7.10
C GLY A 18 -34.68 -11.73 -6.18
N PRO A 19 -35.47 -11.57 -5.09
CA PRO A 19 -35.27 -10.49 -4.12
C PRO A 19 -33.87 -10.59 -3.51
N GLY A 20 -32.99 -9.63 -3.84
CA GLY A 20 -31.60 -9.57 -3.37
C GLY A 20 -30.52 -9.33 -4.44
N PHE A 21 -30.88 -9.13 -5.72
CA PHE A 21 -29.94 -8.88 -6.83
C PHE A 21 -28.84 -9.94 -7.02
N ARG A 22 -28.99 -11.13 -6.42
CA ARG A 22 -28.10 -12.26 -6.68
C ARG A 22 -28.67 -13.09 -7.80
N LEU A 23 -28.08 -12.91 -8.97
CA LEU A 23 -28.23 -13.83 -10.08
C LEU A 23 -27.37 -15.08 -9.80
N THR A 24 -27.87 -15.99 -8.97
CA THR A 24 -27.31 -17.34 -8.90
C THR A 24 -27.86 -18.15 -10.05
N LEU A 25 -27.37 -17.90 -11.26
CA LEU A 25 -27.30 -18.97 -12.25
C LEU A 25 -26.02 -19.73 -11.92
N PRO A 26 -26.07 -20.92 -11.28
CA PRO A 26 -24.95 -21.83 -11.40
C PRO A 26 -24.83 -22.13 -12.90
N LEU A 27 -23.92 -21.44 -13.57
CA LEU A 27 -23.53 -21.74 -14.94
C LEU A 27 -22.81 -23.08 -14.88
N ASP A 28 -23.59 -24.15 -14.97
CA ASP A 28 -23.09 -25.51 -15.06
C ASP A 28 -22.40 -25.67 -16.42
N THR A 29 -21.08 -25.55 -16.42
CA THR A 29 -20.21 -25.81 -17.57
C THR A 29 -19.74 -27.26 -17.62
N SER A 30 -20.33 -28.16 -16.82
CA SER A 30 -19.96 -29.58 -16.88
C SER A 30 -20.29 -30.15 -18.26
N SER A 31 -19.43 -31.03 -18.75
CA SER A 31 -19.47 -31.65 -20.08
C SER A 31 -20.74 -32.46 -20.38
N ASN A 32 -21.64 -32.61 -19.41
CA ASN A 32 -22.79 -33.51 -19.48
C ASN A 32 -24.09 -32.82 -19.92
N ARG A 33 -24.05 -31.52 -20.25
CA ARG A 33 -25.17 -30.78 -20.83
C ARG A 33 -24.77 -30.17 -22.19
N PRO A 34 -25.73 -29.93 -23.10
CA PRO A 34 -25.46 -29.24 -24.36
C PRO A 34 -24.80 -27.87 -24.09
N PRO A 35 -23.81 -27.46 -24.90
CA PRO A 35 -23.06 -26.25 -24.67
C PRO A 35 -24.01 -25.06 -24.56
N SER A 36 -23.97 -24.40 -23.40
CA SER A 36 -24.70 -23.14 -23.22
C SER A 36 -23.96 -22.03 -23.95
N ALA A 37 -24.68 -21.00 -24.41
CA ALA A 37 -24.05 -19.82 -25.02
C ALA A 37 -23.00 -19.15 -24.10
N CYS A 38 -23.11 -19.34 -22.78
CA CYS A 38 -22.11 -18.89 -21.81
C CYS A 38 -20.85 -19.78 -21.81
N CYS A 39 -20.99 -21.09 -22.02
CA CYS A 39 -19.84 -21.99 -22.20
C CYS A 39 -19.07 -21.60 -23.46
N ASP A 40 -19.77 -21.42 -24.59
CA ASP A 40 -19.16 -20.99 -25.86
C ASP A 40 -18.45 -19.63 -25.74
N ALA A 41 -19.07 -18.70 -25.01
CA ALA A 41 -18.50 -17.39 -24.69
C ALA A 41 -17.20 -17.49 -23.87
N TYR A 42 -17.19 -18.33 -22.84
CA TYR A 42 -16.01 -18.56 -22.02
C TYR A 42 -14.90 -19.28 -22.81
N VAL A 43 -15.26 -20.29 -23.61
CA VAL A 43 -14.32 -20.95 -24.53
C VAL A 43 -13.72 -19.94 -25.51
N ALA A 44 -14.51 -19.01 -26.06
CA ALA A 44 -14.01 -17.95 -26.92
C ALA A 44 -13.01 -17.03 -26.19
N LEU A 45 -13.26 -16.69 -24.93
CA LEU A 45 -12.33 -15.92 -24.10
C LEU A 45 -11.03 -16.70 -23.84
N LEU A 46 -11.12 -17.99 -23.54
CA LEU A 46 -9.97 -18.87 -23.34
C LEU A 46 -9.14 -18.99 -24.61
N LEU A 47 -9.77 -19.24 -25.75
CA LEU A 47 -9.10 -19.32 -27.05
C LEU A 47 -8.38 -18.00 -27.37
N TYR A 48 -9.05 -16.86 -27.20
CA TYR A 48 -8.40 -15.55 -27.37
C TYR A 48 -7.16 -15.41 -26.47
N THR A 49 -7.27 -15.83 -25.20
CA THR A 49 -6.19 -15.75 -24.21
C THR A 49 -5.01 -16.65 -24.57
N ILE A 50 -5.29 -17.89 -24.97
CA ILE A 50 -4.28 -18.87 -25.40
C ILE A 50 -3.56 -18.39 -26.66
N THR A 51 -4.32 -17.98 -27.69
CA THR A 51 -3.75 -17.48 -28.96
C THR A 51 -2.88 -16.25 -28.71
N ARG A 52 -3.28 -15.36 -27.79
CA ARG A 52 -2.47 -14.21 -27.36
C ARG A 52 -1.19 -14.61 -26.65
N LYS A 53 -1.23 -15.61 -25.76
CA LYS A 53 -0.04 -16.11 -25.07
C LYS A 53 0.98 -16.67 -26.07
N PHE A 54 0.53 -17.52 -26.99
CA PHE A 54 1.39 -18.02 -28.06
C PHE A 54 1.94 -16.90 -28.94
N GLY A 55 1.11 -15.90 -29.28
CA GLY A 55 1.57 -14.74 -30.03
C GLY A 55 2.64 -13.94 -29.28
N ALA A 56 2.51 -13.76 -27.97
CA ALA A 56 3.50 -13.06 -27.15
C ALA A 56 4.84 -13.82 -27.09
N ASP A 57 4.80 -15.15 -26.94
CA ASP A 57 5.99 -15.99 -26.93
C ASP A 57 6.66 -16.03 -28.32
N ASP A 58 5.87 -16.13 -29.40
CA ASP A 58 6.36 -16.06 -30.78
C ASP A 58 6.98 -14.69 -31.09
N CYS A 59 6.42 -13.59 -30.59
CA CYS A 59 7.00 -12.25 -30.74
C CYS A 59 8.32 -12.05 -29.98
N GLN A 60 8.57 -12.81 -28.91
CA GLN A 60 9.87 -12.78 -28.21
C GLN A 60 10.95 -13.48 -29.04
N LEU A 61 10.58 -14.57 -29.71
CA LEU A 61 11.49 -15.34 -30.57
C LEU A 61 11.66 -14.70 -31.96
N ASN A 62 10.60 -14.08 -32.48
CA ASN A 62 10.47 -13.54 -33.84
C ASN A 62 9.85 -12.13 -33.79
N PRO A 63 10.61 -11.08 -33.43
CA PRO A 63 10.07 -9.72 -33.25
C PRO A 63 9.34 -9.15 -34.46
N GLU A 64 9.71 -9.56 -35.68
CA GLU A 64 9.08 -9.19 -36.95
C GLU A 64 7.65 -9.70 -37.09
N ARG A 65 7.28 -10.78 -36.37
CA ARG A 65 5.91 -11.32 -36.36
C ARG A 65 4.94 -10.53 -35.48
N ARG A 66 5.42 -9.53 -34.73
CA ARG A 66 4.58 -8.69 -33.87
C ARG A 66 3.45 -8.03 -34.65
N THR A 67 3.77 -7.48 -35.82
CA THR A 67 2.78 -6.80 -36.68
C THR A 67 1.70 -7.78 -37.17
N HIS A 68 2.06 -9.03 -37.45
CA HIS A 68 1.10 -10.07 -37.85
C HIS A 68 0.10 -10.36 -36.72
N TRP A 69 0.59 -10.63 -35.50
CA TRP A 69 -0.28 -10.90 -34.35
C TRP A 69 -1.16 -9.71 -33.98
N GLU A 70 -0.62 -8.50 -34.02
CA GLU A 70 -1.39 -7.28 -33.78
C GLU A 70 -2.51 -7.13 -34.83
N THR A 71 -2.20 -7.34 -36.11
CA THR A 71 -3.17 -7.22 -37.21
C THR A 71 -4.33 -8.20 -37.09
N HIS A 72 -4.09 -9.43 -36.62
CA HIS A 72 -5.13 -10.46 -36.59
C HIS A 72 -5.86 -10.58 -35.25
N LEU A 73 -5.19 -10.32 -34.11
CA LEU A 73 -5.79 -10.53 -32.79
C LEU A 73 -6.42 -9.27 -32.19
N LEU A 74 -5.89 -8.06 -32.46
CA LEU A 74 -6.49 -6.83 -31.92
C LEU A 74 -7.93 -6.60 -32.42
N PRO A 75 -8.31 -6.92 -33.67
CA PRO A 75 -9.70 -6.79 -34.11
C PRO A 75 -10.70 -7.64 -33.32
N ALA A 76 -10.27 -8.76 -32.73
CA ALA A 76 -11.10 -9.61 -31.89
C ALA A 76 -11.25 -9.09 -30.44
N TRP A 77 -10.40 -8.13 -30.03
CA TRP A 77 -10.37 -7.61 -28.67
C TRP A 77 -11.73 -7.06 -28.19
N PRO A 78 -12.49 -6.23 -28.95
CA PRO A 78 -13.77 -5.71 -28.48
C PRO A 78 -14.79 -6.80 -28.15
N ALA A 79 -14.76 -7.94 -28.86
CA ALA A 79 -15.63 -9.07 -28.60
C ALA A 79 -15.18 -9.83 -27.34
N ALA A 80 -13.89 -10.14 -27.22
CA ALA A 80 -13.33 -10.80 -26.04
C ALA A 80 -13.50 -9.97 -24.76
N TRP A 81 -13.30 -8.65 -24.87
CA TRP A 81 -13.49 -7.69 -23.79
C TRP A 81 -14.90 -7.74 -23.19
N ARG A 82 -15.93 -7.81 -24.04
CA ARG A 82 -17.33 -7.89 -23.57
C ARG A 82 -17.58 -9.14 -22.73
N TRP A 83 -16.90 -10.24 -23.01
CA TRP A 83 -16.97 -11.44 -22.18
C TRP A 83 -16.29 -11.25 -20.83
N VAL A 84 -15.15 -10.57 -20.78
CA VAL A 84 -14.52 -10.19 -19.50
C VAL A 84 -15.46 -9.33 -18.67
N ALA A 85 -16.10 -8.33 -19.29
CA ALA A 85 -17.09 -7.49 -18.60
C ALA A 85 -18.32 -8.28 -18.11
N PHE A 86 -18.81 -9.20 -18.94
CA PHE A 86 -19.94 -10.07 -18.61
C PHE A 86 -19.63 -10.96 -17.41
N PHE A 87 -18.48 -11.65 -17.42
CA PHE A 87 -18.06 -12.59 -16.38
C PHE A 87 -17.37 -11.93 -15.17
N HIS A 88 -17.18 -10.61 -15.19
CA HIS A 88 -16.56 -9.90 -14.10
C HIS A 88 -17.30 -10.17 -12.77
N PRO A 89 -16.63 -10.45 -11.63
CA PRO A 89 -17.30 -10.87 -10.40
C PRO A 89 -18.33 -9.84 -9.89
N ARG A 90 -18.05 -8.55 -10.07
CA ARG A 90 -18.97 -7.44 -9.76
C ARG A 90 -20.31 -7.51 -10.51
N SER A 91 -20.35 -8.15 -11.68
CA SER A 91 -21.56 -8.32 -12.49
C SER A 91 -22.49 -9.41 -11.92
N GLY A 92 -22.02 -10.19 -10.94
CA GLY A 92 -22.79 -11.29 -10.34
C GLY A 92 -22.87 -12.55 -11.21
N ASN A 93 -22.39 -12.50 -12.46
CA ASN A 93 -22.36 -13.63 -13.39
C ASN A 93 -21.13 -14.51 -13.14
N VAL A 94 -21.03 -15.05 -11.92
CA VAL A 94 -19.90 -15.91 -11.54
C VAL A 94 -20.11 -17.27 -12.18
N ALA A 95 -19.29 -17.60 -13.17
CA ALA A 95 -19.29 -18.92 -13.75
C ALA A 95 -18.73 -19.92 -12.71
N ILE A 96 -19.57 -20.85 -12.24
CA ILE A 96 -19.15 -21.93 -11.33
C ILE A 96 -18.56 -23.05 -12.21
N VAL A 97 -17.40 -22.80 -12.80
CA VAL A 97 -16.76 -23.70 -13.78
C VAL A 97 -15.76 -24.62 -13.09
N GLY A 98 -16.21 -25.60 -12.31
CA GLY A 98 -15.32 -26.65 -11.75
C GLY A 98 -13.99 -26.12 -11.17
N GLU A 99 -12.87 -26.82 -11.47
CA GLU A 99 -11.50 -26.48 -11.04
C GLU A 99 -10.90 -25.23 -11.74
N TYR A 100 -11.63 -24.55 -12.64
CA TYR A 100 -11.09 -23.45 -13.44
C TYR A 100 -11.15 -22.11 -12.71
N ASN A 101 -10.00 -21.44 -12.64
CA ASN A 101 -9.85 -20.13 -12.01
C ASN A 101 -10.05 -19.00 -13.02
N ILE A 102 -11.30 -18.57 -13.23
CA ILE A 102 -11.65 -17.46 -14.15
C ILE A 102 -10.86 -16.17 -13.88
N LEU A 103 -10.45 -15.93 -12.63
CA LEU A 103 -9.63 -14.78 -12.28
C LEU A 103 -8.20 -14.89 -12.86
N GLY A 104 -7.68 -16.11 -12.97
CA GLY A 104 -6.42 -16.40 -13.67
C GLY A 104 -6.52 -16.17 -15.18
N ASP A 105 -7.68 -16.47 -15.78
CA ASP A 105 -7.92 -16.17 -17.19
C ASP A 105 -8.02 -14.67 -17.44
N PHE A 106 -8.68 -13.91 -16.57
CA PHE A 106 -8.66 -12.45 -16.63
C PHE A 106 -7.25 -11.88 -16.47
N GLN A 107 -6.47 -12.43 -15.55
CA GLN A 107 -5.08 -12.04 -15.38
C GLN A 107 -4.29 -12.26 -16.68
N THR A 108 -4.43 -13.43 -17.30
CA THR A 108 -3.73 -13.76 -18.54
C THR A 108 -4.22 -12.88 -19.70
N PHE A 109 -5.53 -12.64 -19.81
CA PHE A 109 -6.14 -11.75 -20.80
C PHE A 109 -5.57 -10.33 -20.71
N TYR A 110 -5.58 -9.72 -19.53
CA TYR A 110 -5.09 -8.35 -19.35
C TYR A 110 -3.58 -8.28 -19.50
N LYS A 111 -2.82 -9.24 -18.95
CA LYS A 111 -1.36 -9.30 -19.11
C LYS A 111 -1.00 -9.35 -20.60
N ALA A 112 -1.56 -10.30 -21.35
CA ALA A 112 -1.21 -10.48 -22.75
C ALA A 112 -1.66 -9.30 -23.62
N THR A 113 -2.79 -8.66 -23.28
CA THR A 113 -3.24 -7.44 -23.95
C THR A 113 -2.27 -6.28 -23.67
N CYS A 114 -1.91 -6.04 -22.41
CA CYS A 114 -1.07 -4.91 -22.00
C CYS A 114 0.43 -5.13 -22.21
N ASP A 115 0.88 -6.34 -22.59
CA ASP A 115 2.25 -6.60 -23.04
C ASP A 115 2.56 -5.81 -24.34
N MET A 116 1.56 -5.54 -25.20
CA MET A 116 1.71 -4.75 -26.43
C MET A 116 1.28 -3.30 -26.24
N GLU A 117 1.90 -2.39 -26.99
CA GLU A 117 1.56 -0.96 -26.94
C GLU A 117 0.14 -0.68 -27.43
N ALA A 118 -0.25 -1.26 -28.56
CA ALA A 118 -1.60 -1.10 -29.10
C ALA A 118 -2.67 -1.65 -28.12
N GLY A 119 -2.39 -2.75 -27.43
CA GLY A 119 -3.30 -3.31 -26.43
C GLY A 119 -3.41 -2.45 -25.17
N ARG A 120 -2.31 -1.83 -24.71
CA ARG A 120 -2.38 -0.81 -23.64
C ARG A 120 -3.27 0.36 -24.03
N ARG A 121 -3.15 0.87 -25.26
CA ARG A 121 -4.04 1.93 -25.77
C ARG A 121 -5.49 1.46 -25.79
N LEU A 122 -5.80 0.25 -26.25
CA LEU A 122 -7.18 -0.28 -26.22
C LEU A 122 -7.79 -0.31 -24.81
N VAL A 123 -7.03 -0.78 -23.81
CA VAL A 123 -7.48 -0.80 -22.41
C VAL A 123 -7.70 0.62 -21.88
N MET A 124 -6.84 1.56 -22.27
CA MET A 124 -6.98 2.97 -21.88
C MET A 124 -8.10 3.67 -22.66
N ASP A 125 -8.36 3.38 -23.92
CA ASP A 125 -9.32 4.11 -24.74
C ASP A 125 -10.75 3.57 -24.58
N THR A 126 -10.90 2.35 -24.06
CA THR A 126 -12.21 1.76 -23.79
C THR A 126 -12.68 2.12 -22.39
N ASP A 127 -13.78 2.89 -22.30
CA ASP A 127 -14.29 3.50 -21.06
C ASP A 127 -14.40 2.54 -19.87
N GLU A 128 -14.91 1.32 -20.11
CA GLU A 128 -15.14 0.32 -19.04
C GLU A 128 -13.96 -0.62 -18.81
N ALA A 129 -12.97 -0.68 -19.71
CA ALA A 129 -11.87 -1.63 -19.62
C ALA A 129 -10.92 -1.35 -18.47
N LEU A 130 -10.45 -0.11 -18.38
CA LEU A 130 -9.59 0.30 -17.29
C LEU A 130 -10.29 0.17 -15.92
N PRO A 131 -11.51 0.71 -15.68
CA PRO A 131 -12.19 0.57 -14.39
C PRO A 131 -12.35 -0.88 -13.91
N LEU A 132 -12.69 -1.81 -14.81
CA LEU A 132 -12.84 -3.22 -14.45
C LEU A 132 -11.50 -3.88 -14.14
N LEU A 133 -10.41 -3.56 -14.85
CA LEU A 133 -9.07 -4.03 -14.48
C LEU A 133 -8.68 -3.56 -13.07
N LEU A 134 -8.90 -2.27 -12.79
CA LEU A 134 -8.54 -1.66 -11.51
C LEU A 134 -9.38 -2.22 -10.36
N ASP A 135 -10.68 -2.45 -10.58
CA ASP A 135 -11.59 -3.09 -9.63
C ASP A 135 -11.20 -4.55 -9.39
N LEU A 136 -10.95 -5.31 -10.46
CA LEU A 136 -10.53 -6.70 -10.40
C LEU A 136 -9.23 -6.85 -9.61
N TRP A 137 -8.24 -6.00 -9.86
CA TRP A 137 -7.04 -5.99 -9.05
C TRP A 137 -7.38 -5.65 -7.60
N LEU A 138 -7.91 -4.45 -7.34
CA LEU A 138 -8.05 -3.94 -5.98
C LEU A 138 -8.90 -4.85 -5.07
N ASN A 139 -9.93 -5.47 -5.63
CA ASN A 139 -10.88 -6.37 -4.96
C ASN A 139 -10.64 -7.85 -5.28
N TYR A 140 -9.53 -8.22 -5.94
CA TYR A 140 -9.19 -9.59 -6.38
C TYR A 140 -9.49 -10.64 -5.31
N PHE A 141 -9.02 -10.31 -4.12
CA PHE A 141 -9.02 -11.11 -2.92
C PHE A 141 -10.39 -11.26 -2.23
N GLU A 142 -11.37 -10.43 -2.59
CA GLU A 142 -12.79 -10.56 -2.23
C GLU A 142 -13.53 -11.41 -3.27
N TYR A 143 -12.98 -11.54 -4.48
CA TYR A 143 -13.55 -12.32 -5.57
C TYR A 143 -13.11 -13.79 -5.55
N ILE A 144 -12.11 -14.15 -4.74
CA ILE A 144 -11.73 -15.56 -4.55
C ILE A 144 -12.87 -16.28 -3.80
N PRO A 145 -13.40 -17.40 -4.33
CA PRO A 145 -14.45 -18.16 -3.67
C PRO A 145 -14.05 -18.65 -2.26
N ASN A 146 -14.92 -18.41 -1.28
CA ASN A 146 -14.75 -18.89 0.10
C ASN A 146 -14.79 -20.43 0.22
N SER A 147 -15.25 -21.14 -0.81
CA SER A 147 -15.42 -22.59 -0.85
C SER A 147 -14.12 -23.37 -1.03
N SER A 148 -12.96 -22.73 -0.92
CA SER A 148 -11.65 -23.37 -0.97
C SER A 148 -11.38 -24.13 0.35
N SER A 149 -12.13 -25.23 0.56
CA SER A 149 -11.90 -26.22 1.63
C SER A 149 -10.67 -27.10 1.39
N LEU A 150 -9.95 -26.86 0.31
CA LEU A 150 -8.72 -27.54 -0.04
C LEU A 150 -7.64 -26.47 -0.12
N THR A 151 -6.40 -26.90 0.10
CA THR A 151 -5.12 -26.24 -0.09
C THR A 151 -4.94 -25.64 -1.49
N CYS A 152 -5.89 -24.82 -1.93
CA CYS A 152 -5.85 -24.09 -3.18
C CYS A 152 -4.55 -23.31 -3.18
N ASP A 153 -3.82 -23.44 -4.29
CA ASP A 153 -2.44 -22.98 -4.40
C ASP A 153 -2.39 -21.46 -4.27
N TRP A 154 -2.24 -20.95 -3.04
CA TRP A 154 -2.10 -19.52 -2.75
C TRP A 154 -0.98 -18.88 -3.57
N THR A 155 0.00 -19.67 -4.00
CA THR A 155 1.02 -19.27 -4.98
C THR A 155 0.38 -18.72 -6.24
N MET A 156 -0.60 -19.43 -6.81
CA MET A 156 -1.35 -18.97 -7.99
C MET A 156 -2.07 -17.65 -7.69
N HIS A 157 -2.68 -17.50 -6.51
CA HIS A 157 -3.40 -16.27 -6.20
C HIS A 157 -2.48 -15.05 -6.04
N LEU A 158 -1.35 -15.22 -5.36
CA LEU A 158 -0.32 -14.18 -5.24
C LEU A 158 0.32 -13.86 -6.60
N HIS A 159 0.55 -14.88 -7.42
CA HIS A 159 1.03 -14.73 -8.78
C HIS A 159 0.08 -13.90 -9.65
N ASN A 160 -1.23 -14.15 -9.52
CA ASN A 160 -2.23 -13.37 -10.22
C ASN A 160 -2.28 -11.92 -9.73
N ASP A 161 -2.27 -11.68 -8.42
CA ASP A 161 -2.23 -10.33 -7.85
C ASP A 161 -0.99 -9.55 -8.31
N TYR A 162 0.19 -10.20 -8.31
CA TYR A 162 1.42 -9.64 -8.87
C TYR A 162 1.23 -9.20 -10.33
N TYR A 163 0.71 -10.07 -11.19
CA TYR A 163 0.57 -9.73 -12.60
C TYR A 163 -0.50 -8.67 -12.87
N PHE A 164 -1.55 -8.59 -12.07
CA PHE A 164 -2.46 -7.45 -12.13
C PHE A 164 -1.73 -6.15 -11.77
N ALA A 165 -0.99 -6.13 -10.66
CA ALA A 165 -0.19 -4.96 -10.26
C ALA A 165 0.81 -4.55 -11.35
N LYS A 166 1.55 -5.52 -11.90
CA LYS A 166 2.50 -5.30 -13.01
C LYS A 166 1.82 -4.79 -14.28
N THR A 167 0.63 -5.29 -14.59
CA THR A 167 -0.14 -4.84 -15.75
C THR A 167 -0.54 -3.38 -15.59
N ILE A 168 -0.97 -2.98 -14.40
CA ILE A 168 -1.28 -1.58 -14.07
C ILE A 168 -0.01 -0.71 -14.12
N ALA A 169 1.12 -1.20 -13.61
CA ALA A 169 2.40 -0.50 -13.71
C ALA A 169 2.80 -0.23 -15.17
N ARG A 170 2.65 -1.21 -16.07
CA ARG A 170 2.93 -1.06 -17.51
C ARG A 170 2.01 -0.09 -18.22
N LEU A 171 0.73 -0.01 -17.83
CA LEU A 171 -0.17 1.03 -18.35
C LEU A 171 0.35 2.44 -18.03
N ARG A 172 1.09 2.57 -16.92
CA ARG A 172 1.63 3.84 -16.44
C ARG A 172 2.99 4.21 -17.03
N GLU A 173 3.78 3.24 -17.49
CA GLU A 173 5.07 3.47 -18.15
C GLU A 173 4.96 4.42 -19.36
N HIS A 174 3.80 4.43 -20.04
CA HIS A 174 3.53 5.27 -21.20
C HIS A 174 2.91 6.62 -20.84
N VAL A 175 2.66 6.88 -19.56
CA VAL A 175 2.08 8.15 -19.09
C VAL A 175 3.22 9.10 -18.72
N PRO A 176 3.33 10.27 -19.38
CA PRO A 176 4.34 11.28 -19.03
C PRO A 176 4.29 11.66 -17.55
N ARG A 177 5.46 11.82 -16.93
CA ARG A 177 5.58 12.31 -15.55
C ARG A 177 5.54 13.85 -15.51
N PRO A 178 4.89 14.48 -14.50
CA PRO A 178 4.14 13.86 -13.40
C PRO A 178 2.77 13.32 -13.87
N GLN A 179 2.49 12.06 -13.53
CA GLN A 179 1.29 11.35 -14.01
C GLN A 179 -0.02 12.02 -13.57
N SER A 180 -0.02 12.71 -12.43
CA SER A 180 -1.20 13.41 -11.89
C SER A 180 -1.68 14.56 -12.78
N VAL A 181 -0.82 15.09 -13.66
CA VAL A 181 -1.17 16.18 -14.59
C VAL A 181 -1.66 15.63 -15.93
N HIS A 182 -1.23 14.43 -16.32
CA HIS A 182 -1.62 13.82 -17.58
C HIS A 182 -2.99 13.14 -17.48
N LEU A 183 -3.86 13.33 -18.48
CA LEU A 183 -5.24 12.82 -18.49
C LEU A 183 -5.30 11.29 -18.27
N ALA A 184 -4.42 10.54 -18.93
CA ALA A 184 -4.35 9.09 -18.79
C ALA A 184 -3.93 8.65 -17.37
N GLY A 185 -2.97 9.37 -16.77
CA GLY A 185 -2.54 9.11 -15.40
C GLY A 185 -3.67 9.40 -14.42
N LYS A 186 -4.29 10.57 -14.54
CA LYS A 186 -5.47 10.97 -13.77
C LYS A 186 -6.59 9.92 -13.85
N ARG A 187 -6.91 9.39 -15.03
CA ARG A 187 -7.91 8.31 -15.18
C ARG A 187 -7.56 7.05 -14.40
N ILE A 188 -6.28 6.66 -14.33
CA ILE A 188 -5.85 5.52 -13.52
C ILE A 188 -6.05 5.83 -12.03
N ILE A 189 -5.67 7.03 -11.56
CA ILE A 189 -5.86 7.43 -10.16
C ILE A 189 -7.34 7.44 -9.79
N ASP A 190 -8.16 8.14 -10.58
CA ASP A 190 -9.58 8.29 -10.36
C ASP A 190 -10.28 6.92 -10.40
N GLY A 191 -9.88 6.04 -11.33
CA GLY A 191 -10.35 4.67 -11.41
C GLY A 191 -10.01 3.83 -10.18
N LEU A 192 -8.78 3.93 -9.66
CA LEU A 192 -8.36 3.25 -8.43
C LEU A 192 -9.13 3.76 -7.21
N VAL A 193 -9.32 5.07 -7.11
CA VAL A 193 -10.10 5.68 -6.03
C VAL A 193 -11.57 5.27 -6.12
N ALA A 194 -12.15 5.22 -7.32
CA ALA A 194 -13.51 4.75 -7.56
C ALA A 194 -13.67 3.26 -7.18
N ALA A 195 -12.74 2.40 -7.60
CA ALA A 195 -12.70 0.99 -7.23
C ALA A 195 -12.56 0.78 -5.71
N ALA A 196 -11.90 1.72 -5.02
CA ALA A 196 -11.80 1.75 -3.55
C ALA A 196 -13.05 2.32 -2.84
N GLY A 197 -14.12 2.63 -3.56
CA GLY A 197 -15.31 3.27 -3.02
C GLY A 197 -15.12 4.76 -2.72
N SER A 198 -14.46 5.48 -3.63
CA SER A 198 -14.22 6.93 -3.59
C SER A 198 -13.46 7.41 -2.35
N SER A 199 -12.55 6.59 -1.82
CA SER A 199 -11.79 6.93 -0.61
C SER A 199 -10.32 6.54 -0.76
N LEU A 200 -9.44 7.55 -0.75
CA LEU A 200 -7.98 7.35 -0.75
C LEU A 200 -7.52 6.47 0.43
N ARG A 201 -8.12 6.65 1.60
CA ARG A 201 -7.83 5.81 2.77
C ARG A 201 -8.19 4.34 2.53
N LYS A 202 -9.32 4.06 1.87
CA LYS A 202 -9.69 2.68 1.50
C LYS A 202 -8.76 2.14 0.42
N LEU A 203 -8.33 2.97 -0.52
CA LEU A 203 -7.36 2.59 -1.55
C LEU A 203 -6.05 2.12 -0.91
N TYR A 204 -5.47 2.89 0.00
CA TYR A 204 -4.29 2.46 0.76
C TYR A 204 -4.47 1.14 1.50
N ARG A 205 -5.62 0.95 2.15
CA ARG A 205 -5.92 -0.28 2.88
C ARG A 205 -5.96 -1.48 1.95
N LYS A 206 -6.74 -1.41 0.87
CA LYS A 206 -6.88 -2.50 -0.09
C LYS A 206 -5.57 -2.75 -0.82
N ALA A 207 -4.93 -1.71 -1.35
CA ALA A 207 -3.71 -1.82 -2.15
C ALA A 207 -2.47 -2.23 -1.34
N ILE A 208 -2.41 -1.94 -0.03
CA ILE A 208 -1.19 -2.19 0.76
C ILE A 208 -1.51 -3.06 1.97
N SER A 209 -2.29 -2.54 2.90
CA SER A 209 -2.50 -3.19 4.21
C SER A 209 -3.11 -4.59 4.07
N GLU A 210 -4.21 -4.74 3.34
CA GLU A 210 -4.91 -6.02 3.20
C GLU A 210 -4.06 -7.05 2.44
N ARG A 211 -3.31 -6.60 1.44
CA ARG A 211 -2.39 -7.45 0.68
C ARG A 211 -1.22 -7.94 1.53
N LEU A 212 -0.53 -7.03 2.22
CA LEU A 212 0.55 -7.38 3.12
C LEU A 212 0.08 -8.32 4.23
N LEU A 213 -1.06 -8.01 4.86
CA LEU A 213 -1.64 -8.89 5.89
C LEU A 213 -1.99 -10.27 5.35
N ARG A 214 -2.43 -10.39 4.09
CA ARG A 214 -2.72 -11.68 3.46
C ARG A 214 -1.44 -12.46 3.12
N ILE A 215 -0.40 -11.78 2.63
CA ILE A 215 0.93 -12.37 2.41
C ILE A 215 1.46 -12.94 3.74
N VAL A 216 1.35 -12.16 4.82
CA VAL A 216 1.87 -12.48 6.15
C VAL A 216 1.04 -13.53 6.88
N ALA A 217 -0.29 -13.42 6.89
CA ALA A 217 -1.16 -14.36 7.60
C ALA A 217 -1.09 -15.80 7.06
N ARG A 218 -0.43 -16.01 5.91
CA ARG A 218 -0.35 -17.29 5.21
C ARG A 218 1.08 -17.86 5.19
N GLN A 219 1.92 -17.46 6.14
CA GLN A 219 3.30 -17.90 6.42
C GLN A 219 3.63 -19.42 6.43
N CYS A 220 2.69 -20.28 6.06
CA CYS A 220 2.93 -21.71 5.84
C CYS A 220 3.38 -22.04 4.41
N VAL A 221 3.52 -21.06 3.51
CA VAL A 221 3.93 -21.32 2.13
C VAL A 221 5.47 -21.43 2.06
N PRO A 222 6.02 -22.52 1.47
CA PRO A 222 7.46 -22.74 1.43
C PRO A 222 8.23 -21.55 0.86
N ALA A 223 9.37 -21.28 1.48
CA ALA A 223 10.35 -20.29 1.02
C ALA A 223 10.72 -20.51 -0.45
N GLY A 224 10.81 -19.41 -1.22
CA GLY A 224 11.10 -19.44 -2.65
C GLY A 224 10.18 -18.52 -3.48
N LYS A 225 9.65 -19.05 -4.60
CA LYS A 225 8.92 -18.28 -5.63
C LYS A 225 7.77 -17.41 -5.10
N VAL A 226 7.10 -17.84 -4.03
CA VAL A 226 5.97 -17.11 -3.43
C VAL A 226 6.42 -15.84 -2.72
N VAL A 227 7.53 -15.94 -1.98
CA VAL A 227 8.13 -14.77 -1.33
C VAL A 227 8.62 -13.80 -2.39
N GLN A 228 9.20 -14.29 -3.49
CA GLN A 228 9.59 -13.46 -4.63
C GLN A 228 8.40 -12.75 -5.30
N ASP A 229 7.27 -13.42 -5.55
CA ASP A 229 6.11 -12.76 -6.17
C ASP A 229 5.44 -11.78 -5.20
N ALA A 230 5.44 -12.05 -3.89
CA ALA A 230 5.03 -11.09 -2.86
C ALA A 230 5.96 -9.86 -2.84
N ILE A 231 7.27 -10.08 -2.83
CA ILE A 231 8.32 -9.04 -2.93
C ILE A 231 8.08 -8.18 -4.18
N ARG A 232 7.90 -8.81 -5.34
CA ARG A 232 7.64 -8.09 -6.59
C ARG A 232 6.33 -7.31 -6.54
N THR A 233 5.27 -7.87 -5.96
CA THR A 233 4.00 -7.14 -5.76
C THR A 233 4.21 -5.90 -4.92
N VAL A 234 4.94 -6.02 -3.81
CA VAL A 234 5.27 -4.87 -2.95
C VAL A 234 6.12 -3.85 -3.70
N PHE A 235 7.06 -4.28 -4.55
CA PHE A 235 7.83 -3.38 -5.41
C PHE A 235 6.92 -2.60 -6.37
N GLU A 236 5.98 -3.26 -7.06
CA GLU A 236 5.01 -2.58 -7.92
C GLU A 236 4.14 -1.60 -7.13
N LEU A 237 3.79 -1.95 -5.88
CA LEU A 237 3.06 -1.04 -4.97
C LEU A 237 3.88 0.18 -4.57
N VAL A 238 5.19 0.03 -4.33
CA VAL A 238 6.11 1.16 -4.09
C VAL A 238 6.09 2.10 -5.29
N GLN A 239 6.27 1.56 -6.51
CA GLN A 239 6.25 2.37 -7.74
C GLN A 239 4.89 3.06 -7.93
N LEU A 240 3.80 2.35 -7.66
CA LEU A 240 2.45 2.89 -7.69
C LEU A 240 2.29 4.07 -6.73
N CYS A 241 2.64 3.90 -5.46
CA CYS A 241 2.54 4.96 -4.48
C CYS A 241 3.45 6.16 -4.83
N ASN A 242 4.60 5.91 -5.45
CA ASN A 242 5.58 6.95 -5.75
C ASN A 242 5.09 7.91 -6.84
N ASP A 243 4.49 7.41 -7.92
CA ASP A 243 3.96 8.34 -8.92
C ASP A 243 2.59 8.91 -8.54
N LEU A 244 1.80 8.23 -7.69
CA LEU A 244 0.50 8.75 -7.23
C LEU A 244 0.64 9.87 -6.19
N ARG A 245 1.77 9.94 -5.47
CA ARG A 245 2.07 10.96 -4.45
C ARG A 245 0.87 11.21 -3.53
N PHE A 246 0.29 10.13 -3.03
CA PHE A 246 -0.83 10.23 -2.13
C PHE A 246 -0.42 11.00 -0.87
N ASP A 247 -1.18 12.04 -0.56
CA ASP A 247 -1.09 12.73 0.71
C ASP A 247 -1.78 11.88 1.79
N ASP A 248 -1.30 11.98 3.04
CA ASP A 248 -1.92 11.41 4.24
C ASP A 248 -2.02 9.86 4.28
N CYS A 249 -0.88 9.18 4.29
CA CYS A 249 -0.82 7.73 4.53
C CYS A 249 -1.51 7.34 5.85
N PRO A 250 -2.52 6.45 5.84
CA PRO A 250 -3.25 6.06 7.04
C PRO A 250 -2.36 5.34 8.06
N ARG A 251 -2.47 5.70 9.34
CA ARG A 251 -1.73 5.06 10.44
C ARG A 251 -1.78 3.53 10.42
N ASP A 252 -2.96 2.96 10.15
CA ASP A 252 -3.17 1.52 10.12
C ASP A 252 -2.39 0.83 8.99
N VAL A 253 -2.14 1.52 7.88
CA VAL A 253 -1.33 1.02 6.76
C VAL A 253 0.15 1.00 7.16
N VAL A 254 0.63 2.05 7.83
CA VAL A 254 2.00 2.08 8.40
C VAL A 254 2.21 0.89 9.33
N TYR A 255 1.25 0.63 10.22
CA TYR A 255 1.33 -0.48 11.15
C TYR A 255 1.34 -1.83 10.44
N ALA A 256 0.53 -1.98 9.38
CA ALA A 256 0.53 -3.20 8.58
C ALA A 256 1.87 -3.46 7.88
N VAL A 257 2.54 -2.41 7.36
CA VAL A 257 3.88 -2.54 6.76
C VAL A 257 4.92 -2.97 7.79
N VAL A 258 4.97 -2.33 8.95
CA VAL A 258 5.95 -2.71 10.00
C VAL A 258 5.66 -4.11 10.54
N LYS A 259 4.38 -4.45 10.72
CA LYS A 259 3.98 -5.80 11.12
C LYS A 259 4.39 -6.84 10.09
N ALA A 260 4.18 -6.58 8.80
CA ALA A 260 4.57 -7.50 7.74
C ALA A 260 6.09 -7.74 7.72
N TRP A 261 6.87 -6.68 7.90
CA TRP A 261 8.31 -6.82 8.11
C TRP A 261 8.62 -7.72 9.32
N GLN A 262 8.11 -7.39 10.50
CA GLN A 262 8.40 -8.16 11.73
C GLN A 262 8.03 -9.63 11.61
N ASP A 263 6.83 -9.91 11.09
CA ASP A 263 6.32 -11.26 10.98
C ASP A 263 7.13 -12.08 9.94
N THR A 264 7.77 -11.44 8.96
CA THR A 264 8.58 -12.12 7.93
C THR A 264 10.08 -12.16 8.24
N ALA A 265 10.55 -11.50 9.30
CA ALA A 265 11.97 -11.28 9.57
C ALA A 265 12.78 -12.58 9.75
N ASP A 266 12.13 -13.66 10.19
CA ASP A 266 12.74 -14.96 10.47
C ASP A 266 12.60 -15.97 9.31
N LEU A 267 12.00 -15.55 8.19
CA LEU A 267 11.84 -16.41 7.01
C LEU A 267 13.11 -16.43 6.14
N VAL A 268 13.31 -17.52 5.40
CA VAL A 268 14.22 -17.55 4.25
C VAL A 268 13.70 -16.50 3.26
N ASP A 269 14.49 -15.48 2.95
CA ASP A 269 14.13 -14.24 2.22
C ASP A 269 13.45 -13.11 3.04
N GLY A 270 13.36 -13.24 4.37
CA GLY A 270 12.79 -12.22 5.25
C GLY A 270 13.44 -10.84 5.12
N GLU A 271 14.73 -10.81 4.81
CA GLU A 271 15.50 -9.57 4.60
C GLU A 271 15.06 -8.81 3.34
N SER A 272 14.75 -9.51 2.26
CA SER A 272 14.24 -8.87 1.04
C SER A 272 12.87 -8.23 1.29
N MET A 273 12.01 -8.90 2.06
CA MET A 273 10.73 -8.31 2.49
C MET A 273 10.94 -7.12 3.42
N ALA A 274 11.89 -7.20 4.36
CA ALA A 274 12.28 -6.11 5.24
C ALA A 274 12.70 -4.85 4.46
N LEU A 275 13.54 -5.02 3.44
CA LEU A 275 14.02 -3.94 2.59
C LEU A 275 12.89 -3.27 1.81
N LEU A 276 11.95 -4.05 1.28
CA LEU A 276 10.79 -3.51 0.58
C LEU A 276 9.82 -2.78 1.52
N CYS A 277 9.57 -3.33 2.70
CA CYS A 277 8.81 -2.64 3.73
C CYS A 277 9.48 -1.32 4.10
N LEU A 278 10.81 -1.32 4.23
CA LEU A 278 11.58 -0.12 4.51
C LEU A 278 11.50 0.91 3.37
N GLN A 279 11.55 0.48 2.12
CA GLN A 279 11.36 1.35 0.95
C GLN A 279 9.95 1.96 0.91
N LEU A 280 8.91 1.17 1.21
CA LEU A 280 7.54 1.69 1.38
C LEU A 280 7.50 2.74 2.48
N LEU A 281 8.12 2.46 3.63
CA LEU A 281 8.12 3.40 4.74
C LEU A 281 8.85 4.69 4.39
N ALA A 282 9.95 4.60 3.63
CA ALA A 282 10.70 5.75 3.16
C ALA A 282 9.89 6.58 2.16
N LEU A 283 9.19 5.92 1.26
CA LEU A 283 8.32 6.58 0.31
C LEU A 283 7.16 7.31 0.98
N PHE A 284 6.52 6.67 1.97
CA PHE A 284 5.48 7.32 2.77
C PHE A 284 6.03 8.53 3.52
N HIS A 285 7.26 8.49 4.02
CA HIS A 285 7.85 9.66 4.66
C HIS A 285 8.03 10.83 3.69
N VAL A 286 8.54 10.56 2.48
CA VAL A 286 8.76 11.60 1.45
C VAL A 286 7.43 12.20 0.98
N THR A 287 6.40 11.37 0.81
CA THR A 287 5.06 11.81 0.37
C THR A 287 4.26 12.49 1.48
N CYS A 288 4.39 12.01 2.73
CA CYS A 288 3.69 12.55 3.90
C CYS A 288 4.60 13.47 4.73
N ALA A 289 5.56 14.17 4.13
CA ALA A 289 6.53 14.99 4.85
C ALA A 289 5.88 16.11 5.68
N SER A 290 4.64 16.48 5.37
CA SER A 290 3.81 17.41 6.15
C SER A 290 3.33 16.83 7.49
N ASP A 291 3.19 15.49 7.60
CA ASP A 291 2.74 14.82 8.81
C ASP A 291 3.90 14.21 9.61
N HIS A 292 4.45 15.01 10.52
CA HIS A 292 5.48 14.60 11.49
C HIS A 292 5.09 13.37 12.35
N ARG A 293 3.79 13.02 12.44
CA ARG A 293 3.34 11.87 13.23
C ARG A 293 3.64 10.55 12.55
N TYR A 294 3.90 10.55 11.24
CA TYR A 294 4.17 9.36 10.46
C TYR A 294 5.30 8.51 11.06
N LEU A 295 6.47 9.11 11.29
CA LEU A 295 7.60 8.40 11.90
C LEU A 295 7.29 7.93 13.32
N ALA A 296 6.51 8.72 14.07
CA ALA A 296 6.05 8.30 15.39
C ALA A 296 5.13 7.08 15.32
N TRP A 297 4.39 6.88 14.23
CA TRP A 297 3.61 5.66 14.00
C TRP A 297 4.53 4.48 13.67
N CYS A 298 5.53 4.67 12.81
CA CYS A 298 6.53 3.62 12.52
C CYS A 298 7.21 3.12 13.80
N VAL A 299 7.69 4.05 14.63
CA VAL A 299 8.36 3.72 15.90
C VAL A 299 7.42 2.97 16.85
N ARG A 300 6.15 3.40 16.99
CA ARG A 300 5.15 2.69 17.81
C ARG A 300 4.89 1.28 17.32
N ALA A 301 4.94 1.06 16.01
CA ALA A 301 4.79 -0.25 15.40
C ALA A 301 6.06 -1.12 15.56
N GLY A 302 7.15 -0.59 16.12
CA GLY A 302 8.39 -1.32 16.37
C GLY A 302 9.40 -1.26 15.23
N SER A 303 9.34 -0.23 14.37
CA SER A 303 10.28 -0.09 13.25
C SER A 303 11.73 0.10 13.70
N VAL A 304 11.99 0.72 14.85
CA VAL A 304 13.38 0.94 15.32
C VAL A 304 14.07 -0.38 15.58
N THR A 305 13.43 -1.27 16.34
CA THR A 305 13.94 -2.61 16.62
C THR A 305 14.13 -3.40 15.33
N ALA A 306 13.17 -3.32 14.40
CA ALA A 306 13.24 -4.01 13.12
C ALA A 306 14.41 -3.52 12.25
N VAL A 307 14.60 -2.19 12.14
CA VAL A 307 15.72 -1.57 11.41
C VAL A 307 17.06 -1.99 12.02
N LEU A 308 17.22 -1.87 13.34
CA LEU A 308 18.47 -2.22 14.00
C LEU A 308 18.78 -3.72 13.87
N ARG A 309 17.76 -4.58 13.97
CA ARG A 309 17.91 -6.02 13.72
C ARG A 309 18.42 -6.30 12.30
N LEU A 310 17.86 -5.63 11.29
CA LEU A 310 18.28 -5.78 9.90
C LEU A 310 19.73 -5.33 9.68
N VAL A 311 20.11 -4.15 10.20
CA VAL A 311 21.47 -3.59 10.03
C VAL A 311 22.53 -4.41 10.77
N ARG A 312 22.17 -5.03 11.90
CA ARG A 312 23.06 -5.92 12.66
C ARG A 312 23.14 -7.33 12.07
N GLY A 313 22.30 -7.67 11.10
CA GLY A 313 22.26 -8.98 10.46
C GLY A 313 23.55 -9.30 9.68
N PRO A 314 23.91 -10.59 9.55
CA PRO A 314 25.12 -11.00 8.86
C PRO A 314 25.13 -10.63 7.37
N SER A 315 24.00 -10.83 6.69
CA SER A 315 23.76 -10.47 5.27
C SER A 315 24.03 -9.01 4.94
N TRP A 316 23.81 -8.11 5.89
CA TRP A 316 23.99 -6.68 5.69
C TRP A 316 25.45 -6.31 5.45
N ARG A 317 26.39 -7.11 5.96
CA ARG A 317 27.83 -6.85 5.86
C ARG A 317 28.40 -7.10 4.47
N ASP A 318 27.66 -7.81 3.63
CA ASP A 318 28.13 -8.20 2.29
C ASP A 318 28.01 -7.08 1.24
N GLY A 319 27.50 -5.90 1.62
CA GLY A 319 27.66 -4.66 0.83
C GLY A 319 26.65 -4.45 -0.30
N ASP A 320 25.49 -5.10 -0.25
CA ASP A 320 24.48 -5.17 -1.33
C ASP A 320 23.74 -3.85 -1.69
N GLY A 321 24.33 -2.68 -1.47
CA GLY A 321 23.76 -1.37 -1.90
C GLY A 321 22.47 -0.95 -1.17
N ASN A 322 21.95 -1.79 -0.28
CA ASN A 322 20.74 -1.56 0.48
C ASN A 322 20.92 -0.54 1.62
N GLU A 323 22.18 -0.17 1.91
CA GLU A 323 22.58 0.76 2.96
C GLU A 323 21.89 2.13 2.88
N ALA A 324 21.65 2.59 1.66
CA ALA A 324 21.06 3.90 1.44
C ALA A 324 19.66 4.05 2.07
N VAL A 325 18.85 2.99 2.11
CA VAL A 325 17.46 3.09 2.59
C VAL A 325 17.39 3.09 4.12
N THR A 326 18.17 2.24 4.79
CA THR A 326 18.23 2.19 6.27
C THR A 326 18.85 3.47 6.83
N ILE A 327 19.95 3.95 6.23
CA ILE A 327 20.58 5.21 6.59
C ILE A 327 19.57 6.36 6.50
N ARG A 328 18.78 6.42 5.42
CA ARG A 328 17.76 7.47 5.25
C ARG A 328 16.72 7.43 6.37
N LEU A 329 16.16 6.26 6.67
CA LEU A 329 15.13 6.16 7.72
C LEU A 329 15.69 6.51 9.10
N ILE A 330 16.89 6.04 9.44
CA ILE A 330 17.57 6.38 10.70
C ILE A 330 17.86 7.87 10.77
N ARG A 331 18.36 8.49 9.68
CA ARG A 331 18.60 9.94 9.62
C ARG A 331 17.31 10.74 9.81
N TRP A 332 16.19 10.31 9.23
CA TRP A 332 14.91 10.99 9.46
C TRP A 332 14.41 10.82 10.89
N MET A 333 14.53 9.63 11.48
CA MET A 333 14.22 9.42 12.89
C MET A 333 15.09 10.31 13.80
N ARG A 334 16.40 10.36 13.53
CA ARG A 334 17.36 11.25 14.21
C ARG A 334 16.91 12.71 14.11
N ALA A 335 16.58 13.19 12.91
CA ALA A 335 16.10 14.57 12.73
C ALA A 335 14.82 14.87 13.53
N GLN A 336 13.94 13.87 13.73
CA GLN A 336 12.73 14.03 14.55
C GLN A 336 12.99 13.98 16.06
N MET A 337 14.17 13.58 16.52
CA MET A 337 14.52 13.56 17.95
C MET A 337 14.51 14.96 18.59
N VAL A 338 14.59 16.04 17.80
CA VAL A 338 14.38 17.40 18.31
C VAL A 338 12.98 17.61 18.91
N HIS A 339 12.02 16.76 18.57
CA HIS A 339 10.66 16.82 19.08
C HIS A 339 10.48 15.89 20.29
N ARG A 340 10.21 16.48 21.46
CA ARG A 340 9.97 15.77 22.72
C ARG A 340 8.93 14.64 22.63
N ASP A 341 7.83 14.87 21.91
CA ASP A 341 6.78 13.86 21.76
C ASP A 341 7.27 12.64 20.95
N PHE A 342 8.15 12.87 19.98
CA PHE A 342 8.78 11.80 19.21
C PHE A 342 9.83 11.05 20.05
N LEU A 343 10.69 11.75 20.79
CA LEU A 343 11.64 11.13 21.72
C LEU A 343 10.96 10.21 22.73
N ARG A 344 9.82 10.66 23.30
CA ARG A 344 9.02 9.86 24.23
C ARG A 344 8.49 8.59 23.58
N VAL A 345 8.15 8.66 22.30
CA VAL A 345 7.72 7.49 21.54
C VAL A 345 8.89 6.53 21.32
N ILE A 346 10.07 7.01 20.93
CA ILE A 346 11.27 6.16 20.85
C ILE A 346 11.59 5.52 22.20
N ARG A 347 11.65 6.30 23.27
CA ARG A 347 11.94 5.80 24.63
C ARG A 347 11.03 4.65 25.02
N ARG A 348 9.74 4.77 24.70
CA ARG A 348 8.74 3.77 25.07
C ARG A 348 8.80 2.51 24.22
N HIS A 349 9.16 2.61 22.95
CA HIS A 349 8.98 1.52 21.97
C HIS A 349 10.27 0.91 21.43
N ALA A 350 11.39 1.63 21.46
CA ALA A 350 12.68 1.10 21.01
C ALA A 350 13.39 0.29 22.11
N GLY A 351 13.16 0.64 23.39
CA GLY A 351 13.56 -0.16 24.55
C GLY A 351 15.04 -0.57 24.54
N SER A 352 15.27 -1.87 24.72
CA SER A 352 16.60 -2.50 24.76
C SER A 352 17.33 -2.54 23.42
N ALA A 353 16.68 -2.23 22.30
CA ALA A 353 17.34 -2.20 21.00
C ALA A 353 18.35 -1.04 20.89
N MET A 354 18.15 0.04 21.67
CA MET A 354 18.97 1.26 21.70
C MET A 354 20.22 1.11 22.60
N VAL A 355 20.94 0.01 22.43
CA VAL A 355 22.24 -0.23 23.08
C VAL A 355 23.28 -0.37 21.97
N VAL A 356 24.37 0.39 22.07
CA VAL A 356 25.47 0.33 21.11
C VAL A 356 26.11 -1.05 21.19
N GLN A 357 26.29 -1.70 20.04
CA GLN A 357 27.04 -2.95 19.89
C GLN A 357 28.40 -2.66 19.25
N SER A 358 29.39 -3.49 19.56
CA SER A 358 30.78 -3.31 19.08
C SER A 358 30.90 -3.37 17.55
N ASP A 359 29.97 -4.07 16.91
CA ASP A 359 29.89 -4.31 15.47
C ASP A 359 28.83 -3.44 14.76
N ASP A 360 28.20 -2.50 15.47
CA ASP A 360 27.27 -1.56 14.85
C ASP A 360 28.02 -0.68 13.81
N PRO A 361 27.44 -0.43 12.63
CA PRO A 361 27.97 0.57 11.72
C PRO A 361 28.04 1.96 12.36
N PRO A 362 29.01 2.82 11.98
CA PRO A 362 29.19 4.14 12.61
C PRO A 362 27.93 5.01 12.64
N TYR A 363 27.08 4.96 11.61
CA TYR A 363 25.83 5.73 11.59
C TYR A 363 24.79 5.23 12.60
N VAL A 364 24.79 3.93 12.94
CA VAL A 364 23.94 3.35 13.98
C VAL A 364 24.47 3.74 15.36
N GLN A 365 25.78 3.65 15.57
CA GLN A 365 26.41 4.07 16.83
C GLN A 365 26.08 5.53 17.13
N ASN A 366 26.29 6.42 16.16
CA ASN A 366 25.97 7.85 16.29
C ASN A 366 24.49 8.08 16.60
N PHE A 367 23.59 7.37 15.90
CA PHE A 367 22.16 7.45 16.17
C PHE A 367 21.79 7.06 17.61
N ILE A 368 22.39 5.99 18.14
CA ILE A 368 22.12 5.52 19.51
C ILE A 368 22.73 6.46 20.57
N VAL A 369 23.96 6.95 20.33
CA VAL A 369 24.62 7.91 21.23
C VAL A 369 23.81 9.20 21.34
N GLU A 370 23.44 9.80 20.22
CA GLU A 370 22.64 11.04 20.21
C GLU A 370 21.26 10.86 20.81
N TYR A 371 20.65 9.68 20.62
CA TYR A 371 19.43 9.33 21.34
C TYR A 371 19.65 9.35 22.86
N GLY A 372 20.77 8.79 23.35
CA GLY A 372 21.13 8.82 24.76
C GLY A 372 21.23 10.24 25.32
N GLU A 373 21.91 11.13 24.60
CA GLU A 373 22.01 12.56 24.94
C GLU A 373 20.64 13.24 25.00
N CYS A 374 19.83 13.04 23.96
CA CYS A 374 18.46 13.58 23.89
C CYS A 374 17.56 13.08 25.03
N ILE A 375 17.75 11.84 25.49
CA ILE A 375 17.00 11.29 26.63
C ILE A 375 17.45 11.92 27.94
N GLN A 376 18.74 12.16 28.14
CA GLN A 376 19.24 12.87 29.32
C GLN A 376 18.68 14.30 29.38
N GLU A 377 18.67 15.01 28.25
CA GLU A 377 18.04 16.32 28.16
C GLU A 377 16.54 16.26 28.44
N LEU A 378 15.83 15.27 27.88
CA LEU A 378 14.41 15.06 28.14
C LEU A 378 14.14 14.81 29.62
N ASP A 379 14.97 14.01 30.30
CA ASP A 379 14.87 13.72 31.72
C ASP A 379 15.16 14.97 32.57
N ALA A 380 16.17 15.77 32.21
CA ALA A 380 16.45 17.05 32.86
C ALA A 380 15.27 18.02 32.72
N VAL A 381 14.67 18.11 31.53
CA VAL A 381 13.48 18.92 31.29
C VAL A 381 12.29 18.39 32.09
N ASP A 382 12.03 17.07 32.09
CA ASP A 382 10.96 16.44 32.86
C ASP A 382 11.13 16.65 34.37
N ALA A 383 12.37 16.60 34.89
CA ALA A 383 12.69 16.94 36.28
C ALA A 383 12.46 18.45 36.58
N TRP A 384 12.93 19.34 35.70
CA TRP A 384 12.72 20.78 35.83
C TRP A 384 11.22 21.16 35.79
N MET A 385 10.41 20.52 34.94
CA MET A 385 8.97 20.79 34.94
C MET A 385 8.29 20.37 36.25
N LYS A 386 8.81 19.34 36.94
CA LYS A 386 8.29 18.97 38.27
C LYS A 386 8.52 20.08 39.29
N THR A 387 9.61 20.83 39.20
CA THR A 387 9.87 21.97 40.10
C THR A 387 9.15 23.26 39.67
N TYR A 388 8.75 23.39 38.40
CA TYR A 388 8.12 24.60 37.88
C TYR A 388 6.76 24.91 38.52
N PRO A 389 6.53 26.04 39.21
CA PRO A 389 5.31 26.27 39.98
C PRO A 389 4.05 26.24 39.11
N CYS A 390 2.93 25.77 39.69
CA CYS A 390 1.63 25.93 39.03
C CYS A 390 1.33 27.42 38.89
N LEU A 391 0.96 27.85 37.68
CA LEU A 391 0.71 29.26 37.42
C LEU A 391 -0.58 29.76 38.11
N ASN A 392 -1.51 28.84 38.41
CA ASN A 392 -2.64 29.13 39.29
C ASN A 392 -2.24 28.92 40.75
N ARG A 393 -1.74 29.98 41.40
CA ARG A 393 -1.18 29.92 42.77
C ARG A 393 -2.20 29.62 43.86
N SER A 394 -3.50 29.64 43.57
CA SER A 394 -4.57 29.56 44.58
C SER A 394 -4.75 28.16 45.19
N MET A 395 -4.22 27.10 44.58
CA MET A 395 -4.36 25.73 45.10
C MET A 395 -3.08 24.92 44.87
N ALA A 396 -2.23 24.86 45.89
CA ALA A 396 -0.97 24.11 45.88
C ALA A 396 -1.18 22.63 46.26
N THR A 397 -2.03 21.91 45.55
CA THR A 397 -1.97 20.44 45.58
C THR A 397 -0.95 20.00 44.55
N TRP A 398 0.22 19.56 45.01
CA TRP A 398 1.28 19.03 44.16
C TRP A 398 0.80 17.72 43.53
N THR A 399 0.62 17.72 42.21
CA THR A 399 0.42 16.50 41.43
C THR A 399 1.71 16.19 40.68
N GLU A 400 2.02 14.89 40.53
CA GLU A 400 3.21 14.45 39.79
C GLU A 400 3.18 14.81 38.30
N HIS A 401 2.02 15.19 37.77
CA HIS A 401 1.81 15.46 36.36
C HIS A 401 1.25 16.86 36.12
N LYS A 402 2.13 17.77 35.69
CA LYS A 402 1.75 19.11 35.24
C LYS A 402 1.32 19.10 33.77
N ARG A 403 0.19 19.73 33.49
CA ARG A 403 -0.31 20.02 32.15
C ARG A 403 0.37 21.26 31.61
N LYS A 404 0.99 21.14 30.43
CA LYS A 404 1.60 22.26 29.70
C LYS A 404 0.54 22.92 28.81
N CYS A 405 0.48 24.24 28.81
CA CYS A 405 -0.34 24.99 27.85
C CYS A 405 0.23 24.86 26.43
N VAL A 406 -0.60 25.01 25.39
CA VAL A 406 -0.18 24.93 23.98
C VAL A 406 0.88 25.98 23.62
N CYS A 407 0.88 27.15 24.26
CA CYS A 407 1.93 28.16 24.08
C CYS A 407 3.27 27.77 24.70
N GLY A 408 3.28 26.78 25.59
CA GLY A 408 4.44 26.32 26.36
C GLY A 408 4.92 27.21 27.49
N MET A 409 4.26 28.36 27.74
CA MET A 409 4.65 29.35 28.75
C MET A 409 3.99 29.14 30.12
N ALA A 410 3.00 28.26 30.22
CA ALA A 410 2.24 28.04 31.44
C ALA A 410 2.07 26.55 31.75
N TYR A 411 2.16 26.23 33.04
CA TYR A 411 2.05 24.88 33.58
C TYR A 411 1.02 24.83 34.71
N TYR A 412 0.18 23.79 34.69
CA TYR A 412 -0.94 23.63 35.62
C TYR A 412 -0.90 22.25 36.27
N CYS A 413 -1.11 22.15 37.58
CA CYS A 413 -1.19 20.86 38.28
C CYS A 413 -2.49 20.08 37.93
N SER A 414 -3.53 20.77 37.46
CA SER A 414 -4.83 20.17 37.12
C SER A 414 -5.50 20.90 35.96
N LYS A 415 -6.60 20.32 35.44
CA LYS A 415 -7.44 20.96 34.41
C LYS A 415 -8.18 22.16 34.98
N GLU A 416 -8.57 22.08 36.25
CA GLU A 416 -9.31 23.07 37.01
C GLU A 416 -8.45 24.33 37.19
N CYS A 417 -7.17 24.16 37.53
CA CYS A 417 -6.22 25.27 37.62
C CYS A 417 -5.99 25.95 36.27
N GLN A 418 -5.98 25.17 35.18
CA GLN A 418 -5.92 25.74 33.84
C GLN A 418 -7.17 26.55 33.52
N ILE A 419 -8.37 26.03 33.81
CA ILE A 419 -9.66 26.70 33.55
C ILE A 419 -9.73 28.02 34.33
N GLN A 420 -9.39 28.01 35.62
CA GLN A 420 -9.42 29.21 36.47
C GLN A 420 -8.46 30.30 35.98
N HIS A 421 -7.24 29.92 35.55
CA HIS A 421 -6.26 30.89 35.07
C HIS A 421 -6.47 31.27 33.58
N TRP A 422 -7.28 30.52 32.82
CA TRP A 422 -7.46 30.71 31.39
C TRP A 422 -7.95 32.12 30.97
N PRO A 423 -8.91 32.76 31.66
CA PRO A 423 -9.36 34.11 31.31
C PRO A 423 -8.21 35.13 31.25
N ILE A 424 -7.21 34.97 32.12
CA ILE A 424 -6.01 35.81 32.17
C ILE A 424 -5.01 35.36 31.09
N HIS A 425 -4.71 34.05 31.06
CA HIS A 425 -3.66 33.52 30.20
C HIS A 425 -3.99 33.58 28.70
N ARG A 426 -5.27 33.50 28.30
CA ARG A 426 -5.67 33.41 26.89
C ARG A 426 -5.13 34.54 26.01
N HIS A 427 -4.97 35.74 26.57
CA HIS A 427 -4.45 36.92 25.87
C HIS A 427 -2.95 36.80 25.58
N VAL A 428 -2.19 36.15 26.46
CA VAL A 428 -0.77 35.84 26.26
C VAL A 428 -0.64 34.63 25.33
N CYS A 429 -1.44 33.59 25.57
CA CYS A 429 -1.41 32.35 24.79
C CYS A 429 -1.63 32.59 23.29
N SER A 430 -2.56 33.47 22.90
CA SER A 430 -2.85 33.76 21.49
C SER A 430 -1.66 34.40 20.77
N ARG A 431 -0.95 35.33 21.42
CA ARG A 431 0.26 35.97 20.87
C ARG A 431 1.37 34.95 20.61
N TYR A 432 1.65 34.11 21.61
CA TYR A 432 2.71 33.11 21.49
C TYR A 432 2.37 31.94 20.57
N ARG A 433 1.09 31.55 20.46
CA ARG A 433 0.66 30.49 19.55
C ARG A 433 0.96 30.82 18.09
N ASN A 434 0.89 32.11 17.73
CA ASN A 434 1.22 32.55 16.37
C ASN A 434 2.73 32.53 16.13
N LEU A 435 3.53 32.90 17.13
CA LEU A 435 4.99 32.82 17.07
C LEU A 435 5.51 31.38 17.01
N THR A 436 4.98 30.49 17.86
CA THR A 436 5.39 29.09 17.82
C THR A 436 4.91 28.38 16.57
N ARG A 437 3.76 28.72 15.98
CA ARG A 437 3.38 28.19 14.65
C ARG A 437 4.35 28.60 13.55
N MET A 438 4.95 29.79 13.63
CA MET A 438 5.98 30.24 12.69
C MET A 438 7.34 29.58 12.96
N SER A 439 7.69 29.33 14.24
CA SER A 439 8.95 28.66 14.64
C SER A 439 8.89 27.13 14.66
N SER A 440 7.71 26.53 14.47
CA SER A 440 7.53 25.08 14.28
C SER A 440 7.85 24.64 12.85
N ARG A 441 8.17 25.59 11.95
CA ARG A 441 8.98 25.25 10.78
C ARG A 441 10.31 24.75 11.33
N PRO A 442 10.78 23.55 10.93
CA PRO A 442 12.03 23.02 11.43
C PRO A 442 13.09 24.12 11.31
N PHE A 443 13.80 24.38 12.42
CA PHE A 443 15.07 25.08 12.35
C PHE A 443 15.91 24.26 11.36
N ILE A 444 15.96 24.70 10.09
CA ILE A 444 17.00 24.27 9.18
C ILE A 444 18.24 24.92 9.77
N VAL A 445 18.86 24.22 10.71
CA VAL A 445 20.24 24.51 11.06
C VAL A 445 21.00 24.16 9.80
N SER A 446 21.36 25.17 9.01
CA SER A 446 22.40 25.06 8.01
C SER A 446 23.69 24.76 8.76
N ARG A 447 23.90 23.49 9.15
CA ARG A 447 25.24 22.98 9.41
C ARG A 447 25.83 22.75 8.03
N ASN A 448 26.69 23.68 7.62
CA ASN A 448 27.63 23.46 6.54
C ASN A 448 28.56 22.33 6.98
N GLU A 449 28.31 21.12 6.50
CA GLU A 449 29.31 20.05 6.28
C GLU A 449 28.98 19.36 4.96
#